data_AF-A0A7J9QHH5-F1
#
_entry.id   AF-A0A7J9QHH5-F1
#
_cell.length_a   1.000
_cell.length_b   1.000
_cell.length_c   1.000
_cell.angle_alpha   90.00
_cell.angle_beta   90.00
_cell.angle_gamma   90.00
#
_symmetry.space_group_name_H-M   'P 1'
#
loop_
_entity.id
_entity.type
_entity.pdbx_description
1 polymer ?
#
loop_
_entity_poly.entity_id
_entity_poly.type
_entity_poly.pdbx_seq_one_letter_code
_entity_poly.pdbx_strand_id
1 'polypeptide(L)'
;MGYWKNHMATIITGATAAVFTGLWPAFYDYAPILNFIFIMTVPITWFMVFTCWLSQKSADYAHHHGHEYVVHQKKSLSNSQTVQVETPKQVNLNDIKQIQDELSTELNGLKSSVELKDDEIERLNQEISNLKTLVQIESLKAELANLKALSSKRK
;
A
#
# COMPACT_ATOMS: atom_id res chain seq x y z
N MET A 1 -15.83 14.46 -8.03
CA MET A 1 -15.67 14.40 -9.52
C MET A 1 -14.99 13.09 -9.86
N GLY A 2 -15.49 12.37 -10.87
CA GLY A 2 -15.38 10.91 -10.98
C GLY A 2 -13.98 10.31 -10.90
N TYR A 3 -13.89 9.18 -10.18
CA TYR A 3 -12.75 8.28 -9.99
C TYR A 3 -11.88 8.09 -11.25
N TRP A 4 -12.52 8.11 -12.42
CA TRP A 4 -11.86 8.04 -13.72
C TRP A 4 -10.83 9.16 -13.97
N LYS A 5 -11.11 10.41 -13.60
CA LYS A 5 -10.22 11.53 -13.94
C LYS A 5 -8.89 11.49 -13.17
N ASN A 6 -8.88 10.98 -11.94
CA ASN A 6 -7.69 10.92 -11.11
C ASN A 6 -6.74 9.78 -11.52
N HIS A 7 -7.25 8.76 -12.22
CA HIS A 7 -6.46 7.60 -12.67
C HIS A 7 -6.02 7.65 -14.13
N MET A 8 -6.26 8.76 -14.84
CA MET A 8 -5.94 8.90 -16.27
C MET A 8 -4.46 8.62 -16.58
N ALA A 9 -3.53 9.07 -15.73
CA ALA A 9 -2.11 8.87 -15.94
C ALA A 9 -1.67 7.39 -15.81
N THR A 10 -2.31 6.62 -14.92
CA THR A 10 -2.02 5.19 -14.77
C THR A 10 -2.67 4.40 -15.90
N ILE A 11 -3.87 4.78 -16.32
CA ILE A 11 -4.58 4.12 -17.43
C ILE A 11 -3.81 4.29 -18.74
N ILE A 12 -3.36 5.50 -19.08
CA ILE A 12 -2.63 5.74 -20.33
C ILE A 12 -1.26 5.05 -20.34
N THR A 13 -0.56 5.06 -19.19
CA THR A 13 0.75 4.39 -19.05
C THR A 13 0.58 2.87 -19.08
N GLY A 14 -0.49 2.34 -18.47
CA GLY A 14 -0.83 0.92 -18.48
C GLY A 14 -1.23 0.42 -19.86
N ALA A 15 -2.04 1.18 -20.60
CA ALA A 15 -2.37 0.87 -21.99
C ALA A 15 -1.12 0.85 -22.87
N THR A 16 -0.20 1.81 -22.69
CA THR A 16 1.07 1.86 -23.41
C THR A 16 1.96 0.65 -23.09
N ALA A 17 2.06 0.28 -21.81
CA ALA A 17 2.80 -0.92 -21.39
C ALA A 17 2.19 -2.21 -21.97
N ALA A 18 0.86 -2.31 -22.03
CA ALA A 18 0.17 -3.44 -22.63
C ALA A 18 0.42 -3.54 -24.14
N VAL A 19 0.45 -2.42 -24.86
CA VAL A 19 0.82 -2.38 -26.29
C VAL A 19 2.24 -2.87 -26.49
N PHE A 20 3.23 -2.38 -25.73
CA PHE A 20 4.61 -2.85 -25.86
C PHE A 20 4.75 -4.34 -25.51
N THR A 21 4.02 -4.82 -24.50
CA THR A 21 4.01 -6.24 -24.12
C THR A 21 3.38 -7.11 -25.21
N GLY A 22 2.25 -6.68 -25.79
CA GLY A 22 1.56 -7.43 -26.84
C GLY A 22 2.25 -7.36 -28.20
N LEU A 23 3.01 -6.31 -28.47
CA LEU A 23 3.80 -6.13 -29.68
C LEU A 23 5.08 -6.97 -29.68
N TRP A 24 5.60 -7.34 -28.50
CA TRP A 24 6.81 -8.14 -28.35
C TRP A 24 6.79 -9.47 -29.12
N PRO A 25 5.79 -10.37 -28.99
CA PRO A 25 5.79 -11.64 -29.71
C PRO A 25 5.85 -11.49 -31.24
N ALA A 26 5.34 -10.38 -31.80
CA ALA A 26 5.41 -10.11 -33.24
C ALA A 26 6.84 -9.76 -33.72
N PHE A 27 7.69 -9.22 -32.84
CA PHE A 27 9.07 -8.85 -33.15
C PHE A 27 10.12 -9.84 -32.63
N TYR A 28 9.69 -10.94 -31.98
CA TYR A 28 10.57 -11.91 -31.34
C TYR A 28 11.57 -12.55 -32.30
N ASP A 29 11.12 -12.92 -33.50
CA ASP A 29 11.93 -13.59 -34.55
C ASP A 29 12.50 -12.64 -35.62
N TYR A 30 12.18 -11.34 -35.57
CA TYR A 30 12.56 -10.41 -36.65
C TYR A 30 13.99 -9.88 -36.51
N ALA A 31 14.41 -9.51 -35.30
CA ALA A 31 15.77 -9.04 -35.03
C ALA A 31 16.17 -9.22 -33.55
N PRO A 32 17.37 -9.79 -33.26
CA PRO A 32 17.87 -9.94 -31.88
C PRO A 32 18.03 -8.61 -31.13
N ILE A 33 18.36 -7.53 -31.85
CA ILE A 33 18.54 -6.19 -31.28
C ILE A 33 17.22 -5.60 -30.75
N LEU A 34 16.09 -5.89 -31.41
CA LEU A 34 14.76 -5.46 -30.96
C LEU A 34 14.34 -6.27 -29.74
N ASN A 35 14.58 -7.57 -29.73
CA ASN A 35 14.26 -8.44 -28.59
C ASN A 35 14.92 -7.93 -27.29
N PHE A 36 16.20 -7.55 -27.35
CA PHE A 36 16.92 -6.93 -26.24
C PHE A 36 16.28 -5.61 -25.77
N ILE A 37 15.83 -4.75 -26.70
CA ILE A 37 15.12 -3.51 -26.35
C ILE A 37 13.81 -3.82 -25.61
N PHE A 38 13.04 -4.82 -26.06
CA PHE A 38 11.77 -5.20 -25.44
C PHE A 38 11.97 -5.81 -24.06
N ILE A 39 13.00 -6.65 -23.87
CA ILE A 39 13.30 -7.28 -22.58
C ILE A 39 13.60 -6.27 -21.47
N MET A 40 14.15 -5.11 -21.83
CA MET A 40 14.40 -4.00 -20.89
C MET A 40 13.23 -3.01 -20.83
N THR A 41 12.59 -2.71 -21.95
CA THR A 41 11.52 -1.71 -22.05
C THR A 41 10.24 -2.16 -21.35
N VAL A 42 9.88 -3.44 -21.46
CA VAL A 42 8.68 -4.00 -20.84
C VAL A 42 8.72 -3.88 -19.31
N PRO A 43 9.76 -4.34 -18.60
CA PRO A 43 9.80 -4.17 -17.14
C PRO A 43 9.88 -2.70 -16.70
N ILE A 44 10.58 -1.82 -17.44
CA ILE A 44 10.66 -0.39 -17.11
C ILE A 44 9.30 0.29 -17.23
N THR A 45 8.54 -0.02 -18.29
CA THR A 45 7.20 0.56 -18.48
C THR A 45 6.21 0.04 -17.44
N TRP A 46 6.25 -1.24 -17.09
CA TRP A 46 5.46 -1.80 -15.99
C TRP A 46 5.82 -1.20 -14.63
N PHE A 47 7.11 -0.94 -14.38
CA PHE A 47 7.54 -0.23 -13.19
C PHE A 47 6.97 1.19 -13.14
N MET A 48 7.00 1.93 -14.26
CA MET A 48 6.37 3.25 -14.33
C MET A 48 4.87 3.21 -14.05
N VAL A 49 4.13 2.23 -14.59
CA VAL A 49 2.70 2.02 -14.26
C VAL A 49 2.50 1.88 -12.75
N PHE A 50 3.33 1.08 -12.09
CA PHE A 50 3.27 0.90 -10.64
C PHE A 50 3.55 2.21 -9.89
N THR A 51 4.56 2.98 -10.30
CA THR A 51 4.85 4.29 -9.67
C THR A 51 3.73 5.30 -9.89
N CYS A 52 3.10 5.36 -11.06
CA CYS A 52 1.94 6.20 -11.33
C CYS A 52 0.73 5.80 -10.48
N TRP A 53 0.51 4.49 -10.30
CA TRP A 53 -0.53 3.98 -9.42
C TRP A 53 -0.28 4.35 -7.96
N LEU A 54 0.95 4.17 -7.47
CA LEU A 54 1.32 4.51 -6.11
C LEU A 54 1.19 6.02 -5.82
N SER A 55 1.58 6.86 -6.80
CA SER A 55 1.40 8.31 -6.73
C SER A 55 -0.08 8.68 -6.59
N GLN A 56 -0.97 8.11 -7.39
CA GLN A 56 -2.41 8.38 -7.29
C GLN A 56 -2.99 7.87 -5.97
N LYS A 57 -2.60 6.66 -5.56
CA LYS A 57 -3.05 6.08 -4.30
C LYS A 57 -2.64 6.95 -3.11
N SER A 58 -1.43 7.52 -3.11
CA SER A 58 -0.98 8.46 -2.08
C SER A 58 -1.77 9.78 -2.06
N ALA A 59 -2.11 10.34 -3.22
CA ALA A 59 -2.93 11.53 -3.32
C ALA A 59 -4.37 11.28 -2.83
N ASP A 60 -4.93 10.10 -3.14
CA ASP A 60 -6.23 9.70 -2.62
C ASP A 60 -6.21 9.58 -1.10
N TYR A 61 -5.17 8.98 -0.48
CA TYR A 61 -5.06 8.92 0.98
C TYR A 61 -4.96 10.32 1.63
N ALA A 62 -4.23 11.24 1.01
CA ALA A 62 -4.13 12.62 1.51
C ALA A 62 -5.46 13.40 1.39
N HIS A 63 -6.27 13.10 0.36
CA HIS A 63 -7.57 13.76 0.15
C HIS A 63 -8.75 13.10 0.90
N HIS A 64 -8.65 11.84 1.35
CA HIS A 64 -9.72 11.17 2.13
C HIS A 64 -9.70 11.52 3.64
N HIS A 65 -8.61 12.08 4.15
CA HIS A 65 -8.53 12.59 5.54
C HIS A 65 -8.70 14.12 5.63
N GLY A 66 -8.98 14.80 4.51
CA GLY A 66 -9.34 16.20 4.48
C GLY A 66 -10.85 16.32 4.38
N HIS A 67 -11.49 16.85 5.42
CA HIS A 67 -12.92 17.16 5.43
C HIS A 67 -13.39 17.79 4.11
N GLU A 68 -14.49 17.25 3.64
CA GLU A 68 -15.21 17.61 2.44
C GLU A 68 -15.59 19.10 2.45
N TYR A 69 -14.81 19.95 1.76
CA TYR A 69 -15.34 21.19 1.22
C TYR A 69 -15.68 20.95 -0.26
N VAL A 70 -16.94 20.61 -0.51
CA VAL A 70 -17.50 20.62 -1.86
C VAL A 70 -17.62 22.08 -2.32
N VAL A 71 -16.58 22.63 -2.91
CA VAL A 71 -16.76 23.72 -3.88
C VAL A 71 -16.88 23.08 -5.24
N HIS A 72 -18.13 22.80 -5.62
CA HIS A 72 -18.50 22.70 -7.02
C HIS A 72 -17.99 23.95 -7.75
N GLN A 73 -16.92 23.84 -8.53
CA GLN A 73 -16.75 24.77 -9.64
C GLN A 73 -16.12 24.09 -10.85
N LYS A 74 -17.00 23.83 -11.80
CA LYS A 74 -16.67 23.68 -13.22
C LYS A 74 -15.71 24.81 -13.63
N LYS A 75 -14.58 24.49 -14.25
CA LYS A 75 -14.08 25.33 -15.35
C LYS A 75 -13.25 24.52 -16.34
N SER A 76 -13.96 24.04 -17.35
CA SER A 76 -13.45 24.00 -18.72
C SER A 76 -12.99 25.41 -19.12
N LEU A 77 -11.93 25.48 -19.94
CA LEU A 77 -11.42 26.63 -20.70
C LEU A 77 -10.31 27.49 -20.07
N SER A 78 -9.15 27.33 -20.70
CA SER A 78 -8.42 28.38 -21.43
C SER A 78 -7.48 29.29 -20.64
N ASN A 79 -6.19 29.09 -20.95
CA ASN A 79 -5.17 30.11 -21.21
C ASN A 79 -4.72 31.06 -20.08
N SER A 80 -3.39 31.17 -19.99
CA SER A 80 -2.61 32.31 -19.49
C SER A 80 -2.46 32.49 -17.97
N GLN A 81 -1.24 32.17 -17.50
CA GLN A 81 -0.31 33.02 -16.74
C GLN A 81 -0.84 34.02 -15.67
N THR A 82 -0.11 34.00 -14.55
CA THR A 82 0.21 35.10 -13.59
C THR A 82 -0.70 35.40 -12.36
N VAL A 83 -0.07 35.20 -11.19
CA VAL A 83 0.05 36.09 -10.00
C VAL A 83 -1.19 36.29 -9.11
N GLN A 84 -1.09 35.93 -7.82
CA GLN A 84 -1.13 36.86 -6.65
C GLN A 84 -1.08 36.11 -5.31
N VAL A 85 -0.24 36.63 -4.41
CA VAL A 85 -0.12 36.32 -2.98
C VAL A 85 -1.14 37.19 -2.22
N GLU A 86 -1.55 36.75 -1.03
CA GLU A 86 -2.20 37.47 0.09
C GLU A 86 -3.73 37.38 0.23
N THR A 87 -4.21 36.67 1.28
CA THR A 87 -5.11 37.18 2.36
C THR A 87 -5.23 36.10 3.46
N PRO A 88 -4.98 36.39 4.75
CA PRO A 88 -5.23 35.46 5.84
C PRO A 88 -6.74 35.34 6.08
N LYS A 89 -7.31 34.19 5.71
CA LYS A 89 -8.70 33.84 5.95
C LYS A 89 -8.92 33.79 7.47
N GLN A 90 -9.72 34.71 8.01
CA GLN A 90 -10.13 34.77 9.40
C GLN A 90 -10.62 33.39 9.85
N VAL A 91 -9.84 32.73 10.71
CA VAL A 91 -10.18 31.40 11.24
C VAL A 91 -11.34 31.59 12.20
N ASN A 92 -12.52 31.05 11.87
CA ASN A 92 -13.69 31.16 12.72
C ASN A 92 -13.44 30.30 13.97
N LEU A 93 -13.52 30.90 15.16
CA LEU A 93 -13.24 30.21 16.43
C LEU A 93 -14.12 28.97 16.66
N ASN A 94 -15.29 28.94 16.04
CA ASN A 94 -16.21 27.80 16.10
C ASN A 94 -15.70 26.61 15.29
N ASP A 95 -15.07 26.86 14.14
CA ASP A 95 -14.47 25.81 13.31
C ASP A 95 -13.30 25.15 14.04
N ILE A 96 -12.48 25.92 14.76
CA ILE A 96 -11.37 25.40 15.57
C ILE A 96 -11.89 24.51 16.70
N LYS A 97 -12.97 24.89 17.38
CA LYS A 97 -13.58 24.07 18.44
C LYS A 97 -14.16 22.77 17.88
N GLN A 98 -14.84 22.85 16.74
CA GLN A 98 -15.37 21.66 16.08
C GLN A 98 -14.26 20.68 15.67
N ILE A 99 -13.16 21.20 15.11
CA ILE A 99 -11.97 20.40 14.78
C ILE A 99 -11.35 19.80 16.05
N GLN A 100 -11.31 20.53 17.16
CA GLN A 100 -10.79 20.03 18.43
C GLN A 100 -11.63 18.87 19.00
N ASP A 101 -12.95 18.98 18.95
CA ASP A 101 -13.87 17.95 19.44
C ASP A 101 -13.82 16.69 18.56
N GLU A 102 -13.68 16.87 17.24
CA GLU A 102 -13.52 15.79 16.28
C GLU A 102 -12.18 15.05 16.49
N LEU A 103 -11.07 15.80 16.58
CA LEU A 103 -9.75 15.23 16.88
C LEU A 103 -9.74 14.51 18.24
N SER A 104 -10.45 15.03 19.24
CA SER A 104 -10.56 14.37 20.55
C SER A 104 -11.35 13.06 20.45
N THR A 105 -12.39 13.02 19.61
CA THR A 105 -13.19 11.83 19.38
C THR A 105 -12.39 10.76 18.63
N GLU A 106 -11.69 11.15 17.56
CA GLU A 106 -10.80 10.26 16.81
C GLU A 106 -9.64 9.74 17.67
N LEU A 107 -9.04 10.58 18.51
CA LEU A 107 -7.97 10.19 19.43
C LEU A 107 -8.45 9.11 20.41
N ASN A 108 -9.64 9.29 20.98
CA ASN A 108 -10.23 8.30 21.88
C ASN A 108 -10.57 6.98 21.16
N GLY A 109 -11.10 7.07 19.94
CA GLY A 109 -11.37 5.89 19.11
C GLY A 109 -10.08 5.13 18.74
N LEU A 110 -9.03 5.85 18.36
CA LEU A 110 -7.73 5.27 18.04
C LEU A 110 -7.08 4.64 19.28
N LYS A 111 -7.16 5.30 20.44
CA LYS A 111 -6.67 4.75 21.72
C LYS A 111 -7.36 3.41 22.05
N SER A 112 -8.68 3.34 21.93
CA SER A 112 -9.42 2.10 22.16
C SER A 112 -9.04 1.00 21.15
N SER A 113 -8.85 1.35 19.87
CA SER A 113 -8.39 0.37 18.87
C SER A 113 -6.96 -0.12 19.13
N VAL A 114 -6.09 0.72 19.70
CA VAL A 114 -4.73 0.32 20.09
C VAL A 114 -4.78 -0.62 21.29
N GLU A 115 -5.54 -0.28 22.33
CA GLU A 115 -5.72 -1.17 23.50
C GLU A 115 -6.23 -2.56 23.10
N LEU A 116 -7.24 -2.65 22.23
CA LEU A 116 -7.74 -3.93 21.73
C LEU A 116 -6.68 -4.73 20.93
N LYS A 117 -5.81 -4.04 20.20
CA LYS A 117 -4.73 -4.69 19.44
C LYS A 117 -3.58 -5.13 20.34
N ASP A 118 -3.28 -4.39 21.40
CA ASP A 118 -2.28 -4.79 22.39
C ASP A 118 -2.72 -6.07 23.12
N ASP A 119 -4.01 -6.19 23.49
CA ASP A 119 -4.59 -7.42 24.05
C ASP A 119 -4.47 -8.62 23.08
N GLU A 120 -4.70 -8.38 21.78
CA GLU A 120 -4.56 -9.42 20.75
C GLU A 120 -3.09 -9.85 20.56
N ILE A 121 -2.16 -8.91 20.61
CA ILE A 121 -0.71 -9.20 20.55
C ILE A 121 -0.29 -10.03 21.76
N GLU A 122 -0.77 -9.72 22.96
CA GLU A 122 -0.49 -10.51 24.16
C GLU A 122 -0.99 -11.96 24.02
N ARG A 123 -2.24 -12.13 23.58
CA ARG A 123 -2.84 -13.44 23.33
C ARG A 123 -2.03 -14.26 22.31
N LEU A 124 -1.67 -13.65 21.18
CA LEU A 124 -0.90 -14.33 20.13
C LEU A 124 0.51 -14.70 20.60
N ASN A 125 1.17 -13.84 21.38
CA ASN A 125 2.48 -14.16 21.96
C ASN A 125 2.41 -15.36 22.92
N GLN A 126 1.34 -15.47 23.71
CA GLN A 126 1.11 -16.63 24.57
C GLN A 126 0.92 -17.92 23.75
N GLU A 127 0.17 -17.85 22.65
CA GLU A 127 -0.05 -18.98 21.74
C GLU A 127 1.27 -19.42 21.06
N ILE A 128 2.07 -18.47 20.57
CA ILE A 128 3.40 -18.75 19.99
C ILE A 128 4.31 -19.41 21.03
N SER A 129 4.32 -18.92 22.26
CA SER A 129 5.11 -19.53 23.34
C SER A 129 4.69 -20.97 23.60
N ASN A 130 3.38 -21.24 23.68
CA ASN A 130 2.85 -22.58 23.88
C ASN A 130 3.23 -23.53 22.72
N LEU A 131 3.00 -23.10 21.47
CA LEU A 131 3.39 -23.87 20.28
C LEU A 131 4.89 -24.18 20.26
N LYS A 132 5.74 -23.20 20.60
CA LYS A 132 7.18 -23.40 20.70
C LYS A 132 7.56 -24.44 21.76
N THR A 133 6.87 -24.47 22.90
CA THR A 133 7.10 -25.50 23.92
C THR A 133 6.69 -26.89 23.45
N LEU A 134 5.57 -27.01 22.73
CA LEU A 134 5.10 -28.28 22.16
C LEU A 134 6.13 -28.85 21.18
N VAL A 135 6.62 -28.02 20.25
CA VAL A 135 7.63 -28.43 19.25
C VAL A 135 8.91 -28.92 19.93
N GLN A 136 9.36 -28.25 21.00
CA GLN A 136 10.54 -28.69 21.77
C GLN A 136 10.32 -30.03 22.47
N ILE A 137 9.11 -30.28 23.02
CA ILE A 137 8.78 -31.57 23.63
C ILE A 137 8.79 -32.68 22.57
N GLU A 138 8.26 -32.41 21.38
CA GLU A 138 8.25 -33.36 20.29
C GLU A 138 9.66 -33.70 19.79
N SER A 139 10.54 -32.69 19.65
CA SER A 139 11.94 -32.92 19.27
C SER A 139 12.69 -33.72 20.33
N LEU A 140 12.54 -33.37 21.62
CA LEU A 140 13.14 -34.12 22.73
C LEU A 140 12.65 -35.57 22.79
N LYS A 141 11.36 -35.81 22.51
CA LYS A 141 10.78 -37.15 22.44
C LYS A 141 11.39 -37.97 21.29
N ALA A 142 11.60 -37.36 20.13
CA ALA A 142 12.25 -38.00 18.99
C ALA A 142 13.71 -38.35 19.28
N GLU A 143 14.46 -37.43 19.91
CA GLU A 143 15.85 -37.67 20.33
C GLU A 143 15.95 -38.79 21.37
N LEU A 144 15.07 -38.80 22.37
CA LEU A 144 15.02 -39.87 23.38
C LEU A 144 14.72 -41.23 22.73
N ALA A 145 13.75 -41.28 21.80
CA ALA A 145 13.44 -42.51 21.07
C ALA A 145 14.66 -43.02 20.27
N ASN A 146 15.40 -42.12 19.63
CA ASN A 146 16.63 -42.46 18.90
C ASN A 146 17.73 -42.98 19.84
N LEU A 147 18.01 -42.28 20.94
CA LEU A 147 18.98 -42.72 21.95
C LEU A 147 18.61 -44.10 22.56
N LYS A 148 17.31 -44.34 22.79
CA LYS A 148 16.82 -45.65 23.26
C LYS A 148 17.05 -46.75 22.22
N ALA A 149 16.79 -46.48 20.94
CA ALA A 149 17.07 -47.43 19.86
C ALA A 149 18.57 -47.76 19.75
N LEU A 150 19.44 -46.74 19.84
CA LEU A 150 20.89 -46.91 19.80
C LEU A 150 21.43 -47.70 21.00
N SER A 151 20.93 -47.44 22.20
CA SER A 151 21.33 -48.20 23.41
C SER A 151 20.82 -49.64 23.39
N SER A 152 19.61 -49.88 22.87
CA SER A 152 19.08 -51.24 22.69
C SER A 152 19.85 -52.05 21.65
N LYS A 153 20.41 -51.40 20.62
CA LYS A 153 21.20 -52.08 19.56
C LYS A 153 22.63 -52.40 20.01
N ARG A 154 23.09 -51.81 21.11
CA ARG A 154 24.45 -52.01 21.67
C ARG A 154 24.49 -53.15 22.71
N LYS A 155 23.34 -53.71 23.11
CA LYS A 155 23.24 -54.96 23.89
C LYS A 155 23.03 -56.14 22.94
#